data_AF-A0A4Y2Q2H3-F1
#
_entry.id   AF-A0A4Y2Q2H3-F1
#
_cell.length_a   1.000
_cell.length_b   1.000
_cell.length_c   1.000
_cell.angle_alpha   90.00
_cell.angle_beta   90.00
_cell.angle_gamma   90.00
#
_symmetry.space_group_name_H-M   'P 1'
#
loop_
_entity.id
_entity.type
_entity.pdbx_description
1 polymer ?
#
loop_
_entity_poly.entity_id
_entity_poly.type
_entity_poly.pdbx_seq_one_letter_code
_entity_poly.pdbx_strand_id
1 'polypeptide(L)'
;MRDLSESHIAEAFLKNIWMRRLPSHVQVVLPVSSESLSKLAEMSDKIIEFSPDAVNSVSDSTFSSCHASQRDEQLLKMQKQIDELHRLLRSGSRHTSPNRIAIEVHQELVLKNAKIGNAGTILDLKRKQNFAYRLVHLNKKHAIHLQEQRRLLF
;
A
#
# COMPACT_ATOMS: atom_id res chain seq x y z
N MET A 1 45.93 -1.37 14.95
CA MET A 1 45.72 0.09 14.86
C MET A 1 47.00 0.91 15.09
N ARG A 2 48.21 0.32 15.03
CA ARG A 2 49.48 1.04 15.31
C ARG A 2 50.33 1.29 14.05
N ASP A 3 49.96 0.73 12.91
CA ASP A 3 50.78 0.71 11.68
C ASP A 3 50.54 1.90 10.73
N LEU A 4 50.15 3.06 11.26
CA LEU A 4 49.99 4.30 10.46
C LEU A 4 50.99 5.40 10.84
N SER A 5 51.94 5.12 11.75
CA SER A 5 52.83 6.14 12.34
C SER A 5 54.12 6.43 11.57
N GLU A 6 54.33 5.83 10.40
CA GLU A 6 55.44 6.24 9.51
C GLU A 6 55.15 7.58 8.81
N SER A 7 53.95 8.13 9.00
CA SER A 7 53.62 9.54 8.71
C SER A 7 53.34 10.27 10.01
N HIS A 8 54.03 11.39 10.23
CA HIS A 8 54.16 12.13 11.49
C HIS A 8 52.85 12.84 11.93
N ILE A 9 51.78 12.09 12.14
CA ILE A 9 50.54 12.61 12.72
C ILE A 9 50.78 12.83 14.22
N ALA A 10 50.67 14.09 14.66
CA ALA A 10 50.88 14.46 16.05
C ALA A 10 49.92 13.68 16.98
N GLU A 11 50.46 13.04 18.02
CA GLU A 11 49.67 12.25 18.98
C GLU A 11 48.56 13.09 19.63
N ALA A 12 48.81 14.38 19.85
CA ALA A 12 47.81 15.34 20.35
C ALA A 12 46.57 15.44 19.44
N PHE A 13 46.76 15.38 18.12
CA PHE A 13 45.66 15.40 17.16
C PHE A 13 44.85 14.09 17.23
N LEU A 14 45.53 12.94 17.30
CA LEU A 14 44.87 11.64 17.46
C LEU A 14 44.08 11.57 18.77
N LYS A 15 44.65 12.06 19.87
CA LYS A 15 43.96 12.18 21.16
C LYS A 15 42.69 13.02 21.03
N ASN A 16 42.74 14.17 20.36
CA ASN A 16 41.55 15.01 20.16
C ASN A 16 40.44 14.29 19.40
N ILE A 17 40.77 13.68 18.24
CA ILE A 17 39.80 12.95 17.43
C ILE A 17 39.24 11.75 18.19
N TRP A 18 40.09 11.01 18.89
CA TRP A 18 39.70 9.84 19.66
C TRP A 18 38.78 10.22 20.83
N MET A 19 39.12 11.27 21.60
CA MET A 19 38.28 11.79 22.69
C MET A 19 36.88 12.21 22.20
N ARG A 20 36.78 12.88 21.05
CA ARG A 20 35.49 13.31 20.48
C ARG A 20 34.58 12.15 20.08
N ARG A 21 35.12 10.94 19.89
CA ARG A 21 34.35 9.74 19.54
C ARG A 21 33.83 8.96 20.74
N LEU A 22 34.29 9.27 21.96
CA LEU A 22 33.89 8.55 23.17
C LEU A 22 32.51 8.99 23.67
N PRO A 23 31.80 8.15 24.45
CA PRO A 23 30.58 8.57 25.15
C PRO A 23 30.84 9.72 26.14
N SER A 24 29.82 10.55 26.40
CA SER A 24 29.91 11.75 27.25
C SER A 24 30.46 11.47 28.65
N HIS A 25 30.06 10.37 29.28
CA HIS A 25 30.54 10.00 30.62
C HIS A 25 32.04 9.69 30.66
N VAL A 26 32.59 9.13 29.57
CA VAL A 26 34.03 8.86 29.44
C VAL A 26 34.81 10.14 29.13
N GLN A 27 34.23 11.02 28.30
CA GLN A 27 34.83 12.30 27.93
C GLN A 27 35.03 13.25 29.11
N VAL A 28 34.30 13.10 30.22
CA VAL A 28 34.47 13.95 31.41
C VAL A 28 35.66 13.48 32.26
N VAL A 29 35.96 12.18 32.25
CA VAL A 29 36.95 11.57 33.16
C VAL A 29 38.34 11.53 32.56
N LEU A 30 38.46 11.17 31.28
CA LEU A 30 39.75 10.99 30.61
C LEU A 30 40.58 12.26 30.32
N PRO A 31 40.01 13.48 30.11
CA PRO A 31 40.82 14.66 29.79
C PRO A 31 41.79 15.08 30.89
N VAL A 32 41.55 14.68 32.13
CA VAL A 32 42.41 14.97 33.29
C VAL A 32 43.72 14.18 33.22
N SER A 33 43.76 13.11 32.43
CA SER A 33 44.90 12.21 32.31
C SER A 33 45.86 12.64 31.20
N SER A 34 47.13 12.86 31.53
CA SER A 34 48.21 13.20 30.58
C SER A 34 48.86 11.97 29.93
N GLU A 35 48.23 10.80 30.05
CA GLU A 35 48.77 9.51 29.63
C GLU A 35 48.85 9.35 28.10
N SER A 36 49.60 8.34 27.64
CA SER A 36 49.67 7.98 26.20
C SER A 36 48.30 7.52 25.66
N LEU A 37 48.06 7.69 24.35
CA LEU A 37 46.78 7.30 23.74
C LEU A 37 46.41 5.84 24.00
N SER A 38 47.38 4.93 24.03
CA SER A 38 47.16 3.51 24.34
C SER A 38 46.66 3.30 25.77
N LYS A 39 47.18 4.05 26.74
CA LYS A 39 46.75 3.93 28.13
C LYS A 39 45.40 4.59 28.37
N LEU A 40 45.14 5.72 27.71
CA LEU A 40 43.82 6.33 27.71
C LEU A 40 42.76 5.37 27.14
N ALA A 41 43.07 4.63 26.09
CA ALA A 41 42.17 3.61 25.54
C ALA A 41 41.84 2.51 26.54
N GLU A 42 42.84 1.95 27.22
CA GLU A 42 42.63 0.96 28.28
C GLU A 42 41.77 1.53 29.43
N MET A 43 41.99 2.79 29.82
CA MET A 43 41.17 3.46 30.84
C MET A 43 39.73 3.65 30.36
N SER A 44 39.54 4.01 29.08
CA SER A 44 38.20 4.17 28.49
C SER A 44 37.41 2.88 28.52
N ASP A 45 38.05 1.76 28.19
CA ASP A 45 37.41 0.45 28.19
C ASP A 45 36.95 0.07 29.59
N LYS A 46 37.79 0.31 30.60
CA LYS A 46 37.43 0.10 32.01
C LYS A 46 36.29 1.01 32.46
N ILE A 47 36.32 2.30 32.11
CA ILE A 47 35.24 3.24 32.48
C ILE A 47 33.91 2.83 31.85
N ILE A 48 33.94 2.35 30.60
CA ILE A 48 32.75 1.84 29.92
C ILE A 48 32.24 0.57 30.60
N GLU A 49 33.13 -0.34 30.99
CA GLU A 49 32.80 -1.57 31.72
C GLU A 49 32.17 -1.28 33.10
N PHE A 50 32.68 -0.29 33.83
CA PHE A 50 32.17 0.11 35.15
C PHE A 50 31.02 1.12 35.09
N SER A 51 30.65 1.61 33.92
CA SER A 51 29.55 2.57 33.83
C SER A 51 28.23 1.87 34.14
N PRO A 52 27.46 2.36 35.14
CA PRO A 52 26.24 1.70 35.60
C PRO A 52 25.16 1.57 34.51
N ASP A 53 25.29 2.30 33.39
CA ASP A 53 24.41 2.20 32.22
C ASP A 53 24.51 0.87 31.46
N ALA A 54 25.60 0.11 31.61
CA ALA A 54 25.72 -1.22 30.99
C ALA A 54 24.81 -2.26 31.68
N VAL A 55 24.36 -2.00 32.91
CA VAL A 55 23.53 -2.92 33.70
C VAL A 55 22.19 -2.30 34.12
N ASN A 56 22.03 -0.97 34.07
CA ASN A 56 20.82 -0.25 34.50
C ASN A 56 20.13 0.56 33.39
N SER A 57 19.95 -0.01 32.18
CA SER A 57 18.96 0.53 31.21
C SER A 57 17.48 0.30 31.64
N VAL A 58 17.24 0.10 32.94
CA VAL A 58 15.93 0.15 33.58
C VAL A 58 16.11 0.98 34.84
N SER A 59 15.64 2.23 34.79
CA SER A 59 15.23 3.10 35.92
C SER A 59 15.85 4.50 35.84
N ASP A 60 15.28 5.35 34.98
CA ASP A 60 15.15 6.77 35.33
C ASP A 60 13.69 7.19 35.10
N SER A 61 12.88 6.81 36.09
CA SER A 61 11.46 7.05 36.21
C SER A 61 11.23 8.47 36.70
N THR A 62 10.87 9.39 35.78
CA THR A 62 9.72 10.32 35.92
C THR A 62 9.44 11.00 34.57
N PHE A 63 10.47 11.35 33.80
CA PHE A 63 10.29 11.88 32.42
C PHE A 63 10.26 10.79 31.33
N SER A 64 10.88 9.64 31.59
CA SER A 64 10.86 8.50 30.67
C SER A 64 9.49 7.81 30.61
N SER A 65 8.59 8.04 31.57
CA SER A 65 7.25 7.43 31.56
C SER A 65 6.41 7.90 30.39
N CYS A 66 6.42 9.20 30.04
CA CYS A 66 5.64 9.68 28.91
C CYS A 66 6.19 9.16 27.58
N HIS A 67 7.51 9.05 27.48
CA HIS A 67 8.19 8.60 26.26
C HIS A 67 8.18 7.07 26.11
N ALA A 68 8.15 6.34 27.23
CA ALA A 68 7.90 4.90 27.27
C ALA A 68 6.43 4.62 26.91
N SER A 69 5.46 5.31 27.52
CA SER A 69 4.05 5.22 27.11
C SER A 69 3.86 5.58 25.63
N GLN A 70 4.54 6.59 25.11
CA GLN A 70 4.49 6.93 23.69
C GLN A 70 5.09 5.83 22.79
N ARG A 71 6.22 5.22 23.20
CA ARG A 71 6.79 4.07 22.48
C ARG A 71 5.87 2.86 22.55
N ASP A 72 5.25 2.61 23.68
CA ASP A 72 4.31 1.49 23.89
C ASP A 72 3.03 1.70 23.08
N GLU A 73 2.52 2.93 22.99
CA GLU A 73 1.41 3.30 22.10
C GLU A 73 1.78 3.12 20.62
N GLN A 74 2.99 3.50 20.22
CA GLN A 74 3.48 3.29 18.86
C GLN A 74 3.63 1.80 18.54
N LEU A 75 4.16 1.02 19.47
CA LEU A 75 4.25 -0.44 19.34
C LEU A 75 2.88 -1.08 19.24
N LEU A 76 1.91 -0.64 20.06
CA LEU A 76 0.54 -1.13 20.01
C LEU A 76 -0.15 -0.78 18.67
N LYS A 77 0.12 0.43 18.14
CA LYS A 77 -0.36 0.86 16.83
C LYS A 77 0.25 0.03 15.71
N MET A 78 1.57 -0.21 15.73
CA MET A 78 2.25 -1.06 14.76
C MET A 78 1.76 -2.50 14.83
N GLN A 79 1.59 -3.05 16.03
CA GLN A 79 1.05 -4.39 16.24
C GLN A 79 -0.37 -4.51 15.66
N LYS A 80 -1.24 -3.51 15.92
CA LYS A 80 -2.59 -3.47 15.35
C LYS A 80 -2.58 -3.37 13.82
N GLN A 81 -1.65 -2.61 13.24
CA GLN A 81 -1.50 -2.53 11.78
C GLN A 81 -1.02 -3.86 11.20
N ILE A 82 -0.08 -4.54 11.85
CA ILE A 82 0.41 -5.87 11.45
C ILE A 82 -0.73 -6.89 11.56
N ASP A 83 -1.50 -6.88 12.64
CA ASP A 83 -2.64 -7.78 12.82
C ASP A 83 -3.74 -7.52 11.79
N GLU A 84 -3.99 -6.25 11.44
CA GLU A 84 -4.92 -5.89 10.38
C GLU A 84 -4.40 -6.31 9.00
N LEU A 85 -3.11 -6.15 8.70
CA LEU A 85 -2.50 -6.65 7.47
C LEU A 85 -2.55 -8.18 7.41
N HIS A 86 -2.23 -8.87 8.51
CA HIS A 86 -2.36 -10.32 8.61
C HIS A 86 -3.80 -10.76 8.46
N ARG A 87 -4.77 -10.03 9.02
CA ARG A 87 -6.19 -10.26 8.84
C ARG A 87 -6.57 -10.04 7.38
N LEU A 88 -6.10 -8.98 6.72
CA LEU A 88 -6.35 -8.71 5.30
C LEU A 88 -5.69 -9.71 4.37
N LEU A 89 -4.51 -10.24 4.71
CA LEU A 89 -3.85 -11.31 3.95
C LEU A 89 -4.54 -12.66 4.17
N ARG A 90 -4.96 -12.96 5.40
CA ARG A 90 -5.70 -14.19 5.76
C ARG A 90 -7.15 -14.14 5.25
N SER A 91 -7.76 -12.96 5.20
CA SER A 91 -9.10 -12.70 4.61
C SER A 91 -9.01 -12.48 3.10
N GLY A 92 -7.85 -12.07 2.58
CA GLY A 92 -7.54 -11.95 1.16
C GLY A 92 -7.46 -13.31 0.46
N SER A 93 -7.48 -14.39 1.22
CA SER A 93 -7.71 -15.75 0.72
C SER A 93 -9.20 -16.11 0.60
N ARG A 94 -10.11 -15.19 0.92
CA ARG A 94 -11.55 -15.38 0.73
C ARG A 94 -12.18 -14.17 0.05
N HIS A 95 -12.25 -14.30 -1.27
CA HIS A 95 -13.11 -13.56 -2.19
C HIS A 95 -12.68 -12.10 -2.39
N THR A 96 -11.96 -11.80 -3.46
CA THR A 96 -12.45 -12.02 -4.81
C THR A 96 -11.28 -12.30 -5.73
N SER A 97 -11.26 -13.49 -6.33
CA SER A 97 -10.38 -13.73 -7.46
C SER A 97 -10.64 -12.62 -8.47
N PRO A 98 -9.62 -11.99 -9.08
CA PRO A 98 -9.82 -11.11 -10.24
C PRO A 98 -10.65 -11.82 -11.30
N ASN A 99 -10.59 -13.15 -11.33
CA ASN A 99 -11.40 -14.01 -12.16
C ASN A 99 -12.88 -14.07 -11.71
N ARG A 100 -13.23 -13.93 -10.42
CA ARG A 100 -14.65 -13.89 -9.98
C ARG A 100 -15.32 -12.57 -10.34
N ILE A 101 -14.65 -11.42 -10.14
CA ILE A 101 -15.16 -10.12 -10.64
C ILE A 101 -15.15 -10.11 -12.16
N ALA A 102 -14.10 -10.61 -12.82
CA ALA A 102 -14.08 -10.69 -14.28
C ALA A 102 -15.17 -11.61 -14.82
N ILE A 103 -15.46 -12.75 -14.17
CA ILE A 103 -16.55 -13.65 -14.56
C ILE A 103 -17.91 -12.97 -14.31
N GLU A 104 -18.12 -12.31 -13.17
CA GLU A 104 -19.39 -11.66 -12.85
C GLU A 104 -19.64 -10.44 -13.73
N VAL A 105 -18.62 -9.62 -13.98
CA VAL A 105 -18.68 -8.49 -14.93
C VAL A 105 -18.84 -9.00 -16.36
N HIS A 106 -18.14 -10.08 -16.76
CA HIS A 106 -18.32 -10.67 -18.09
C HIS A 106 -19.72 -11.26 -18.25
N GLN A 107 -20.27 -11.92 -17.23
CA GLN A 107 -21.61 -12.48 -17.27
C GLN A 107 -22.69 -11.38 -17.30
N GLU A 108 -22.52 -10.31 -16.52
CA GLU A 108 -23.36 -9.11 -16.58
C GLU A 108 -23.28 -8.39 -17.93
N LEU A 109 -22.08 -8.27 -18.51
CA LEU A 109 -21.88 -7.69 -19.83
C LEU A 109 -22.46 -8.57 -20.93
N VAL A 110 -22.30 -9.90 -20.85
CA VAL A 110 -22.90 -10.86 -21.78
C VAL A 110 -24.43 -10.80 -21.69
N LEU A 111 -25.00 -10.73 -20.50
CA LEU A 111 -26.45 -10.58 -20.30
C LEU A 111 -26.98 -9.21 -20.78
N LYS A 112 -26.24 -8.12 -20.54
CA LYS A 112 -26.59 -6.78 -21.03
C LYS A 112 -26.47 -6.70 -22.56
N ASN A 113 -25.42 -7.25 -23.14
CA ASN A 113 -25.24 -7.29 -24.59
C ASN A 113 -26.24 -8.22 -25.27
N ALA A 114 -26.61 -9.35 -24.65
CA ALA A 114 -27.71 -10.21 -25.12
C ALA A 114 -29.05 -9.48 -25.07
N LYS A 115 -29.33 -8.71 -24.01
CA LYS A 115 -30.54 -7.86 -23.93
C LYS A 115 -30.55 -6.77 -25.00
N ILE A 116 -29.41 -6.12 -25.27
CA ILE A 116 -29.31 -5.06 -26.29
C ILE A 116 -29.42 -5.64 -27.71
N GLY A 117 -28.73 -6.74 -27.99
CA GLY A 117 -28.80 -7.45 -29.27
C GLY A 117 -30.21 -7.96 -29.57
N ASN A 118 -30.89 -8.52 -28.56
CA ASN A 118 -32.28 -8.97 -28.69
C ASN A 118 -33.27 -7.81 -28.79
N ALA A 119 -33.04 -6.68 -28.10
CA ALA A 119 -33.90 -5.51 -28.23
C ALA A 119 -33.86 -4.91 -29.65
N GLY A 120 -32.67 -4.85 -30.26
CA GLY A 120 -32.49 -4.40 -31.64
C GLY A 120 -33.21 -5.29 -32.64
N THR A 121 -33.09 -6.61 -32.52
CA THR A 121 -33.78 -7.57 -33.39
C THR A 121 -35.30 -7.56 -33.16
N ILE A 122 -35.78 -7.47 -31.92
CA ILE A 122 -37.22 -7.37 -31.60
C ILE A 122 -37.81 -6.09 -32.20
N LEU A 123 -37.11 -4.95 -32.09
CA LEU A 123 -37.57 -3.70 -32.67
C LEU A 123 -37.62 -3.79 -34.20
N ASP A 124 -36.61 -4.40 -34.84
CA ASP A 124 -36.56 -4.59 -36.29
C ASP A 124 -37.65 -5.55 -36.78
N LEU A 125 -37.87 -6.67 -36.09
CA LEU A 125 -38.97 -7.61 -36.33
C LEU A 125 -40.33 -6.91 -36.22
N LYS A 126 -40.54 -6.11 -35.16
CA LYS A 126 -41.79 -5.39 -34.96
C LYS A 126 -42.01 -4.30 -36.01
N ARG A 127 -40.95 -3.63 -36.46
CA ARG A 127 -40.99 -2.68 -37.58
C ARG A 127 -41.32 -3.38 -38.90
N LYS A 128 -40.69 -4.51 -39.20
CA LYS A 128 -40.98 -5.34 -40.38
C LYS A 128 -42.42 -5.85 -40.39
N GLN A 129 -42.91 -6.34 -39.25
CA GLN A 129 -44.32 -6.76 -39.11
C GLN A 129 -45.29 -5.60 -39.34
N ASN A 130 -45.00 -4.41 -38.80
CA ASN A 130 -45.85 -3.23 -39.01
C ASN A 130 -45.89 -2.83 -40.50
N PHE A 131 -44.75 -2.88 -41.19
CA PHE A 131 -44.68 -2.59 -42.62
C PHE A 131 -45.47 -3.61 -43.45
N ALA A 132 -45.32 -4.91 -43.15
CA ALA A 132 -46.08 -5.97 -43.81
C ALA A 132 -47.60 -5.80 -43.61
N TYR A 133 -48.05 -5.50 -42.38
CA TYR A 133 -49.46 -5.24 -42.09
C TYR A 133 -50.00 -4.06 -42.90
N ARG A 134 -49.24 -2.96 -42.99
CA ARG A 134 -49.60 -1.79 -43.80
C ARG A 134 -49.69 -2.12 -45.29
N LEU A 135 -48.75 -2.91 -45.82
CA LEU A 135 -48.77 -3.32 -47.23
C LEU A 135 -50.00 -4.15 -47.56
N VAL A 136 -50.32 -5.14 -46.71
CA VAL A 136 -51.50 -5.99 -46.89
C VAL A 136 -52.78 -5.15 -46.84
N HIS A 137 -52.88 -4.21 -45.90
CA HIS A 137 -54.03 -3.31 -45.83
C HIS A 137 -54.16 -2.38 -47.04
N LEU A 138 -53.04 -1.85 -47.55
CA LEU A 138 -53.03 -0.99 -48.73
C LEU A 138 -53.43 -1.78 -49.99
N ASN A 139 -52.89 -2.98 -50.19
CA ASN A 139 -53.28 -3.85 -51.29
C ASN A 139 -54.76 -4.24 -51.22
N LYS A 140 -55.27 -4.56 -50.02
CA LYS A 140 -56.70 -4.84 -49.82
C LYS A 140 -57.57 -3.64 -50.18
N LYS A 141 -57.20 -2.42 -49.74
CA LYS A 141 -57.92 -1.19 -50.09
C LYS A 141 -57.90 -0.92 -51.59
N HIS A 142 -56.76 -1.12 -52.25
CA HIS A 142 -56.63 -0.93 -53.69
C HIS A 142 -57.46 -1.96 -54.48
N ALA A 143 -57.49 -3.22 -54.05
CA ALA A 143 -58.31 -4.26 -54.65
C ALA A 143 -59.81 -3.96 -54.51
N ILE A 144 -60.25 -3.49 -53.33
CA ILE A 144 -61.64 -3.05 -53.11
C ILE A 144 -61.96 -1.87 -54.03
N HIS A 145 -61.08 -0.87 -54.11
CA HIS A 145 -61.30 0.28 -54.97
C HIS A 145 -61.40 -0.12 -56.46
N LEU A 146 -60.52 -1.00 -56.94
CA LEU A 146 -60.60 -1.52 -58.31
C LEU A 146 -61.88 -2.34 -58.56
N GLN A 147 -62.36 -3.09 -57.56
CA GLN A 147 -63.62 -3.82 -57.66
C GLN A 147 -64.83 -2.88 -57.70
N GLU A 148 -64.82 -1.80 -56.91
CA GLU A 148 -65.85 -0.75 -56.95
C GLU A 148 -65.85 -0.02 -58.29
N GLN A 149 -64.68 0.39 -58.79
CA GLN A 149 -64.56 1.02 -60.11
C GLN A 149 -65.06 0.10 -61.23
N ARG A 150 -64.75 -1.20 -61.16
CA ARG A 150 -65.26 -2.19 -62.13
C ARG A 150 -66.78 -2.38 -62.00
N ARG A 151 -67.35 -2.32 -60.79
CA ARG A 151 -68.80 -2.40 -60.57
C ARG A 151 -69.55 -1.19 -61.10
N LEU A 152 -68.90 -0.03 -61.23
CA LEU A 152 -69.48 1.19 -61.78
C LEU A 152 -69.41 1.29 -63.31
N LEU A 153 -68.68 0.38 -63.97
CA LEU A 153 -68.47 0.36 -65.43
C LEU A 153 -69.29 -0.74 -66.16
N PHE A 154 -70.17 -1.45 -65.45
CA PHE A 154 -71.16 -2.39 -65.97
C PHE A 154 -72.53 -2.06 -65.39
#